data_AF-A0A3M8FZA4-F1
#
_entry.id   AF-A0A3M8FZA4-F1
#
_cell.length_a   1.000
_cell.length_b   1.000
_cell.length_c   1.000
_cell.angle_alpha   90.00
_cell.angle_beta   90.00
_cell.angle_gamma   90.00
#
_symmetry.space_group_name_H-M   'P 1'
#
loop_
_entity.id
_entity.type
_entity.pdbx_description
1 polymer ?
#
loop_
_entity_poly.entity_id
_entity_poly.type
_entity_poly.pdbx_seq_one_letter_code
_entity_poly.pdbx_strand_id
1 'polypeptide(L)'
;MKKLFSKWWVYPLLLVLIYLIAFPFFFRNPEYPLFFEVYSRFNGTLEHQAINGNKDQLVQNFESVTIGSEAPDFILNTLNGEEVSLSSLEGKKVFLTFWAS
;
A
#
# COMPACT_ATOMS: atom_id res chain seq x y z
N MET A 1 -15.50 51.87 -0.93
CA MET A 1 -14.97 50.62 -0.34
C MET A 1 -16.03 49.54 -0.45
N LYS A 2 -15.97 48.67 -1.48
CA LYS A 2 -17.00 47.67 -1.77
C LYS A 2 -16.74 46.41 -0.93
N LYS A 3 -17.82 45.92 -0.29
CA LYS A 3 -17.90 44.76 0.60
C LYS A 3 -17.07 43.57 0.10
N LEU A 4 -15.94 43.29 0.75
CA LEU A 4 -15.15 42.07 0.54
C LEU A 4 -15.71 40.84 1.31
N PHE A 5 -16.72 41.01 2.17
CA PHE A 5 -17.25 39.96 3.04
C PHE A 5 -18.72 39.65 2.76
N SER A 6 -19.05 38.90 1.69
CA SER A 6 -20.45 38.45 1.50
C SER A 6 -20.63 37.06 0.88
N LYS A 7 -19.57 36.30 0.63
CA LYS A 7 -19.69 34.96 0.03
C LYS A 7 -19.21 33.89 1.01
N TRP A 8 -19.96 33.65 2.07
CA TRP A 8 -19.65 32.56 3.02
C TRP A 8 -19.51 31.18 2.35
N TRP A 9 -20.13 30.99 1.19
CA TRP A 9 -19.98 29.79 0.35
C TRP A 9 -18.60 29.62 -0.33
N VAL A 10 -17.74 30.65 -0.40
CA VAL A 10 -16.39 30.44 -0.97
C VAL A 10 -15.51 29.57 -0.08
N TYR A 11 -15.73 29.58 1.24
CA TYR A 11 -14.96 28.74 2.17
C TYR A 11 -15.20 27.23 1.99
N PRO A 12 -16.45 26.71 1.94
CA PRO A 12 -16.66 25.30 1.64
C PRO A 12 -16.19 24.94 0.23
N LEU A 13 -16.37 25.80 -0.76
CA LEU A 13 -15.92 25.54 -2.14
C LEU A 13 -14.39 25.47 -2.24
N LEU A 14 -13.68 26.31 -1.46
CA LEU A 14 -12.22 26.28 -1.34
C LEU A 14 -11.74 25.02 -0.59
N LEU A 15 -12.44 24.57 0.44
CA LEU A 15 -12.15 23.29 1.10
C LEU A 15 -12.37 22.09 0.16
N VAL A 16 -13.44 22.10 -0.65
CA VAL A 16 -13.66 21.07 -1.67
C VAL A 16 -12.55 21.10 -2.73
N LEU A 17 -12.10 22.27 -3.17
CA LEU A 17 -10.98 22.40 -4.12
C LEU A 17 -9.66 21.90 -3.52
N ILE A 18 -9.35 22.28 -2.28
CA ILE A 18 -8.18 21.75 -1.54
C ILE A 18 -8.29 20.24 -1.43
N TYR A 19 -9.47 19.71 -1.07
CA TYR A 19 -9.70 18.28 -1.01
C TYR A 19 -9.49 17.62 -2.38
N LEU A 20 -10.03 18.16 -3.47
CA LEU A 20 -9.86 17.59 -4.81
C LEU A 20 -8.41 17.59 -5.30
N ILE A 21 -7.58 18.55 -4.86
CA ILE A 21 -6.16 18.62 -5.20
C ILE A 21 -5.32 17.72 -4.27
N ALA A 22 -5.62 17.73 -2.97
CA ALA A 22 -4.92 16.96 -1.97
C ALA A 22 -5.26 15.46 -2.02
N PHE A 23 -6.52 15.12 -2.30
CA PHE A 23 -7.02 13.74 -2.36
C PHE A 23 -6.19 12.85 -3.30
N PRO A 24 -5.94 13.19 -4.57
CA PRO A 24 -5.08 12.38 -5.42
C PRO A 24 -3.62 12.34 -4.97
N PHE A 25 -3.15 13.28 -4.14
CA PHE A 25 -1.79 13.25 -3.59
C PHE A 25 -1.70 12.35 -2.35
N PHE A 26 -2.65 12.42 -1.43
CA PHE A 26 -2.67 11.62 -0.20
C PHE A 26 -3.21 10.20 -0.40
N PHE A 27 -4.12 9.97 -1.35
CA PHE A 27 -4.71 8.64 -1.58
C PHE A 27 -4.09 7.87 -2.74
N ARG A 28 -3.27 8.50 -3.60
CA ARG A 28 -2.52 7.79 -4.65
C ARG A 28 -1.11 7.42 -4.23
N ASN A 29 -0.61 7.99 -3.12
CA ASN A 29 0.71 7.66 -2.64
C ASN A 29 0.65 6.37 -1.81
N PRO A 30 1.36 5.30 -2.21
CA PRO A 30 1.35 4.02 -1.51
C PRO A 30 2.02 4.07 -0.13
N GLU A 31 2.67 5.18 0.23
CA GLU A 31 3.37 5.38 1.51
C GLU A 31 2.44 5.68 2.71
N TYR A 32 1.14 5.90 2.50
CA TYR A 32 0.23 6.23 3.61
C TYR A 32 -0.51 4.98 4.13
N PRO A 33 -0.34 4.60 5.42
CA PRO A 33 -0.95 3.39 6.00
C PRO A 33 -2.48 3.44 6.04
N LEU A 34 -3.07 4.64 6.02
CA LEU A 34 -4.52 4.85 6.01
C LEU A 34 -5.17 4.28 4.73
N PHE A 35 -4.49 4.39 3.57
CA PHE A 35 -5.00 3.82 2.33
C PHE A 35 -5.14 2.31 2.47
N PHE A 36 -4.11 1.63 2.98
CA PHE A 36 -4.14 0.18 3.16
C PHE A 36 -5.20 -0.26 4.16
N GLU A 37 -5.29 0.35 5.35
CA GLU A 37 -6.31 -0.03 6.34
C GLU A 37 -7.74 0.15 5.79
N VAL A 38 -7.99 1.24 5.08
CA VAL A 38 -9.29 1.50 4.44
C VAL A 38 -9.55 0.50 3.32
N TYR A 39 -8.62 0.35 2.35
CA TYR A 39 -8.81 -0.55 1.21
C TYR A 39 -9.02 -2.00 1.63
N SER A 40 -8.24 -2.47 2.61
CA SER A 40 -8.30 -3.84 3.08
C SER A 40 -9.57 -4.16 3.87
N ARG A 41 -10.14 -3.18 4.59
CA ARG A 41 -11.49 -3.28 5.16
C ARG A 41 -12.58 -3.29 4.08
N PHE A 42 -12.46 -2.46 3.04
CA PHE A 42 -13.49 -2.35 2.00
C PHE A 42 -13.48 -3.50 0.97
N ASN A 43 -12.32 -4.11 0.69
CA ASN A 43 -12.21 -5.24 -0.25
C ASN A 43 -12.39 -6.62 0.40
N GLY A 44 -12.64 -6.71 1.72
CA GLY A 44 -12.92 -7.97 2.43
C GLY A 44 -11.77 -8.99 2.47
N THR A 45 -10.58 -8.63 1.95
CA THR A 45 -9.41 -9.51 1.83
C THR A 45 -8.77 -9.81 3.19
N LEU A 46 -8.75 -8.84 4.11
CA LEU A 46 -8.32 -9.09 5.49
C LEU A 46 -9.40 -9.78 6.33
N GLU A 47 -10.68 -9.66 5.98
CA GLU A 47 -11.76 -10.27 6.75
C GLU A 47 -11.74 -11.80 6.64
N HIS A 48 -11.41 -12.34 5.47
CA HIS A 48 -11.26 -13.79 5.25
C HIS A 48 -9.96 -14.37 5.84
N GLN A 49 -8.91 -13.57 6.05
CA GLN A 49 -7.66 -14.01 6.67
C GLN A 49 -7.62 -13.76 8.19
N ALA A 50 -8.46 -12.84 8.70
CA ALA A 50 -8.63 -12.57 10.12
C ALA A 50 -9.54 -13.60 10.84
N ILE A 51 -10.02 -14.64 10.15
CA ILE A 51 -10.85 -15.71 10.73
C ILE A 51 -10.13 -16.39 11.93
N ASN A 52 -8.80 -16.36 11.99
CA ASN A 52 -8.00 -16.91 13.09
C ASN A 52 -7.48 -15.86 14.10
N GLY A 53 -7.95 -14.61 14.04
CA GLY A 53 -7.86 -13.66 15.16
C GLY A 53 -6.58 -12.85 15.33
N ASN A 54 -5.53 -13.01 14.51
CA ASN A 54 -4.31 -12.19 14.66
C ASN A 54 -4.17 -11.11 13.58
N LYS A 55 -5.03 -10.09 13.68
CA LYS A 55 -5.02 -8.92 12.78
C LYS A 55 -3.68 -8.19 12.77
N ASP A 56 -3.04 -8.07 13.93
CA ASP A 56 -1.78 -7.32 14.07
C ASP A 56 -0.63 -7.99 13.32
N GLN A 57 -0.59 -9.34 13.34
CA GLN A 57 0.39 -10.10 12.58
C GLN A 57 0.19 -9.99 11.06
N LEU A 58 -1.07 -9.91 10.60
CA LEU A 58 -1.36 -9.69 9.17
C LEU A 58 -0.92 -8.29 8.72
N VAL A 59 -1.13 -7.27 9.55
CA VAL A 59 -0.66 -5.91 9.28
C VAL A 59 0.87 -5.88 9.24
N GLN A 60 1.55 -6.49 10.20
CA GLN A 60 3.02 -6.55 10.22
C GLN A 60 3.61 -7.28 9.01
N ASN A 61 3.04 -8.42 8.61
CA ASN A 61 3.48 -9.15 7.42
C ASN A 61 3.25 -8.37 6.13
N PHE A 62 2.24 -7.50 6.09
CA PHE A 62 2.02 -6.65 4.94
C PHE A 62 3.01 -5.49 4.91
N GLU A 63 3.22 -4.82 6.05
CA GLU A 63 4.20 -3.74 6.19
C GLU A 63 5.59 -4.17 5.72
N SER A 64 6.00 -5.42 5.98
CA SER A 64 7.29 -5.95 5.54
C SER A 64 7.44 -6.14 4.02
N VAL A 65 6.36 -6.12 3.24
CA VAL A 65 6.37 -6.26 1.77
C VAL A 65 5.82 -5.03 1.04
N THR A 66 5.77 -3.88 1.72
CA THR A 66 5.36 -2.60 1.13
C THR A 66 6.40 -2.04 0.18
N ILE A 67 5.99 -1.10 -0.68
CA ILE A 67 6.92 -0.44 -1.60
C ILE A 67 7.99 0.31 -0.79
N GLY A 68 9.26 0.02 -1.07
CA GLY A 68 10.39 0.62 -0.38
C GLY A 68 10.89 -0.16 0.84
N SER A 69 10.17 -1.20 1.28
CA SER A 69 10.71 -2.15 2.28
C SER A 69 11.80 -3.02 1.65
N GLU A 70 12.68 -3.54 2.50
CA GLU A 70 13.63 -4.59 2.10
C GLU A 70 12.84 -5.87 1.76
N ALA A 71 13.16 -6.47 0.61
CA ALA A 71 12.47 -7.68 0.17
C ALA A 71 12.88 -8.86 1.08
N PRO A 72 11.93 -9.65 1.61
CA PRO A 72 12.25 -10.78 2.47
C PRO A 72 13.01 -11.85 1.68
N ASP A 73 14.12 -12.31 2.25
CA ASP A 73 14.94 -13.33 1.60
C ASP A 73 14.28 -14.72 1.68
N PHE A 74 14.50 -15.51 0.63
CA PHE A 74 14.07 -16.89 0.54
C PHE A 74 15.01 -17.67 -0.39
N ILE A 75 15.05 -18.99 -0.22
CA ILE A 75 15.89 -19.89 -1.03
C ILE A 75 15.00 -20.80 -1.85
N LEU A 76 15.30 -20.93 -3.14
CA LEU A 76 14.66 -21.86 -4.07
C LEU A 76 15.68 -22.77 -4.74
N ASN A 77 15.21 -23.93 -5.19
CA ASN A 77 15.98 -24.80 -6.06
C ASN A 77 15.70 -24.47 -7.53
N THR A 78 16.76 -24.30 -8.31
CA THR A 78 16.67 -24.15 -9.76
C THR A 78 16.29 -25.49 -10.41
N LEU A 79 15.98 -25.46 -11.71
CA LEU A 79 15.74 -26.68 -12.51
C LEU A 79 16.95 -27.63 -12.54
N ASN A 80 18.15 -27.11 -12.27
CA ASN A 80 19.39 -27.88 -12.22
C ASN A 80 19.69 -28.45 -10.82
N GLY A 81 18.84 -28.16 -9.82
CA GLY A 81 19.04 -28.58 -8.43
C GLY A 81 19.98 -27.69 -7.61
N GLU A 82 20.46 -26.59 -8.18
CA GLU A 82 21.26 -25.60 -7.44
C GLU A 82 20.36 -24.69 -6.60
N GLU A 83 20.81 -24.31 -5.41
CA GLU A 83 20.14 -23.35 -4.54
C GLU A 83 20.41 -21.91 -5.00
N VAL A 84 19.36 -21.08 -5.00
CA VAL A 84 19.45 -19.65 -5.25
C VAL A 84 18.65 -18.89 -4.19
N SER A 85 19.29 -17.92 -3.54
CA SER A 85 18.62 -16.98 -2.64
C SER A 85 18.19 -15.71 -3.37
N LEU A 86 17.13 -15.05 -2.90
CA LEU A 86 16.75 -13.74 -3.43
C LEU A 86 17.86 -12.70 -3.20
N SER A 87 18.50 -12.73 -2.02
CA SER A 87 19.64 -11.87 -1.67
C SER A 87 20.81 -11.96 -2.65
N SER A 88 21.06 -13.13 -3.24
CA SER A 88 22.11 -13.29 -4.26
C SER A 88 21.88 -12.48 -5.55
N LEU A 89 20.65 -12.00 -5.75
CA LEU A 89 20.23 -11.20 -6.91
C LEU A 89 20.19 -9.70 -6.63
N GLU A 90 20.67 -9.24 -5.47
CA GLU A 90 20.70 -7.82 -5.12
C GLU A 90 21.42 -6.98 -6.20
N GLY A 91 20.89 -5.79 -6.46
CA GLY A 91 21.36 -4.92 -7.55
C GLY A 91 20.85 -5.30 -8.95
N LYS A 92 20.14 -6.43 -9.10
CA LYS A 92 19.43 -6.80 -10.34
C LYS A 92 17.93 -6.53 -10.18
N LYS A 93 17.26 -6.19 -11.29
CA LYS A 93 15.79 -6.13 -11.33
C LYS A 93 15.25 -7.56 -11.40
N VAL A 94 14.38 -7.92 -10.45
CA VAL A 94 13.80 -9.27 -10.33
C VAL A 94 12.28 -9.17 -10.51
N PHE A 95 11.70 -10.13 -11.21
CA PHE A 95 10.25 -10.29 -11.36
C PHE A 95 9.84 -11.64 -10.76
N LEU A 96 8.93 -11.63 -9.79
CA LEU A 96 8.48 -12.82 -9.08
C LEU A 96 7.09 -13.24 -9.57
N THR A 97 6.96 -14.50 -9.96
CA THR A 97 5.71 -15.11 -10.41
C THR A 97 5.38 -16.31 -9.54
N PHE A 98 4.16 -16.38 -9.01
CA PHE A 98 3.68 -17.50 -8.22
C PHE A 98 2.76 -18.38 -9.07
N TRP A 99 3.07 -19.67 -9.16
CA TRP A 99 2.27 -20.66 -9.90
C TRP A 99 2.32 -22.02 -9.20
N ALA A 100 1.38 -22.89 -9.55
CA ALA A 100 1.33 -24.29 -9.12
C ALA A 100 0.64 -25.12 -10.22
N SER A 101 0.97 -26.41 -10.31
CA SER A 101 0.40 -27.37 -11.26
C SER A 101 -0.69 -28.22 -10.63
#